data_AF-A0A6A4PQP9-F1
#
_entry.id   AF-A0A6A4PQP9-F1
#
_cell.length_a   1.000
_cell.length_b   1.000
_cell.length_c   1.000
_cell.angle_alpha   90.00
_cell.angle_beta   90.00
_cell.angle_gamma   90.00
#
_symmetry.space_group_name_H-M   'P 1'
#
loop_
_entity.id
_entity.type
_entity.pdbx_description
1 polymer ?
#
loop_
_entity_poly.entity_id
_entity_poly.type
_entity_poly.pdbx_seq_one_letter_code
_entity_poly.pdbx_strand_id
1 'polypeptide(L)'
;MSEETFGPLLPILTVRIKVKKLEESFGMINSGTKPLAAYLFTTNKKLKEQFVMNVSAGGLVVNDTVVQKFNLRVHTLPFGGVGESGMGAYHGKFSFDAFSHKKAVLYRSVIGDFSIKYPPYTDTKLRVVKAIVGGRIFNIFGALLGWS
;
A
#
# COMPACT_ATOMS: atom_id res chain seq x y z
N MET A 1 12.87 14.73 23.14
CA MET A 1 11.66 14.09 22.59
C MET A 1 11.96 12.62 22.32
N SER A 2 12.39 11.89 23.35
CA SER A 2 12.85 10.49 23.26
C SER A 2 11.72 9.49 23.45
N GLU A 3 10.62 9.93 24.06
CA GLU A 3 9.46 9.14 24.42
C GLU A 3 8.18 9.88 24.05
N GLU A 4 7.07 9.13 24.00
CA GLU A 4 5.74 9.66 23.76
C GLU A 4 5.27 10.47 24.97
N THR A 5 4.93 11.74 24.77
CA THR A 5 4.56 12.66 25.87
C THR A 5 3.31 12.20 26.64
N PHE A 6 2.30 11.69 25.94
CA PHE A 6 0.99 11.23 26.46
C PHE A 6 0.38 12.12 27.58
N GLY A 7 0.58 13.43 27.48
CA GLY A 7 0.23 14.40 28.52
C GLY A 7 0.04 15.82 27.95
N PRO A 8 -0.32 16.81 28.78
CA PRO A 8 -0.73 18.14 28.33
C PRO A 8 0.44 19.05 27.92
N LEU A 9 1.59 18.48 27.56
CA LEU A 9 2.78 19.21 27.14
C LEU A 9 2.91 19.18 25.61
N LEU A 10 3.12 20.34 24.99
CA LEU A 10 3.31 20.48 23.54
C LEU A 10 4.66 21.13 23.23
N PRO A 11 5.73 20.33 23.02
CA PRO A 11 7.04 20.86 22.61
C PRO A 11 6.96 21.48 21.21
N ILE A 12 7.55 22.68 21.05
CA ILE A 12 7.63 23.37 19.76
C ILE A 12 9.10 23.42 19.32
N LEU A 13 9.42 22.75 18.20
CA LEU A 13 10.74 22.77 17.59
C LEU A 13 10.72 23.64 16.33
N THR A 14 11.59 24.64 16.28
CA THR A 14 11.74 25.48 15.09
C THR A 14 12.83 24.93 14.19
N VAL A 15 12.43 24.40 13.03
CA VAL A 15 13.37 23.95 12.01
C VAL A 15 13.62 25.11 11.05
N ARG A 16 14.87 25.55 10.90
CA ARG A 16 15.22 26.60 9.95
C ARG A 16 15.21 26.03 8.53
N ILE A 17 14.08 26.20 7.84
CA ILE A 17 13.94 25.78 6.45
C ILE A 17 14.51 26.89 5.56
N LYS A 18 15.69 26.68 4.96
CA LYS A 18 16.03 27.44 3.73
C LYS A 18 15.01 26.99 2.70
N VAL A 19 14.21 27.92 2.19
CA VAL A 19 13.08 27.75 1.24
C VAL A 19 13.40 26.83 0.03
N LYS A 20 14.69 26.55 -0.24
CA LYS A 20 15.15 25.66 -1.31
C LYS A 20 15.23 24.16 -0.96
N LYS A 21 15.16 23.75 0.32
CA LYS A 21 15.19 22.32 0.70
C LYS A 21 14.23 22.02 1.83
N LEU A 22 12.97 21.92 1.46
CA LEU A 22 11.94 21.46 2.37
C LEU A 22 12.08 19.96 2.66
N GLU A 23 12.83 19.21 1.85
CA GLU A 23 13.16 17.80 2.07
C GLU A 23 13.96 17.57 3.38
N GLU A 24 14.77 18.55 3.81
CA GLU A 24 15.52 18.46 5.08
C GLU A 24 14.58 18.43 6.30
N SER A 25 13.39 19.04 6.21
CA SER A 25 12.42 19.02 7.30
C SER A 25 11.78 17.64 7.50
N PHE A 26 11.60 16.88 6.42
CA PHE A 26 11.11 15.49 6.51
C PHE A 26 12.19 14.54 7.03
N GLY A 27 13.47 14.85 6.81
CA GLY A 27 14.58 14.07 7.36
C GLY A 27 14.51 13.91 8.87
N MET A 28 14.11 14.97 9.59
CA MET A 28 13.95 14.93 11.05
C MET A 28 12.76 14.06 11.49
N ILE A 29 11.68 14.04 10.71
CA ILE A 29 10.52 13.18 10.98
C ILE A 29 10.89 11.72 10.69
N ASN A 30 11.55 11.48 9.56
CA ASN A 30 11.94 10.15 9.09
C ASN A 30 13.11 9.55 9.88
N SER A 31 13.87 10.35 10.63
CA SER A 31 14.88 9.82 11.56
C SER A 31 14.28 9.26 12.85
N GLY A 32 13.00 9.55 13.13
CA GLY A 32 12.25 8.95 14.23
C GLY A 32 11.55 7.66 13.84
N THR A 33 10.91 7.03 14.82
CA THR A 33 10.00 5.90 14.57
C THR A 33 8.75 6.37 13.83
N LYS A 34 8.21 5.53 12.94
CA LYS A 34 7.02 5.85 12.15
C LYS A 34 5.82 6.11 13.06
N PRO A 35 5.24 7.32 13.07
CA PRO A 35 4.17 7.68 13.99
C PRO A 35 2.82 7.11 13.52
N LEU A 36 1.88 6.99 14.46
CA LEU A 36 0.50 6.59 14.14
C LEU A 36 -0.22 7.65 13.30
N ALA A 37 0.03 8.93 13.57
CA ALA A 37 -0.58 10.04 12.86
C ALA A 37 0.46 11.14 12.60
N ALA A 38 0.42 11.76 11.43
CA ALA A 38 1.16 13.00 11.17
C ALA A 38 0.25 14.08 10.57
N TYR A 39 0.49 15.32 10.98
CA TYR A 39 -0.37 16.46 10.70
C TYR A 39 0.41 17.54 9.95
N LEU A 40 -0.15 18.04 8.86
CA LEU A 40 0.44 19.12 8.07
C LEU A 40 -0.52 20.30 7.97
N PHE A 41 -0.11 21.48 8.41
CA PHE A 41 -0.87 22.71 8.24
C PHE A 41 -0.28 23.53 7.10
N THR A 42 -0.97 23.59 5.96
CA THR A 42 -0.55 24.40 4.80
C THR A 42 -1.67 24.65 3.79
N THR A 43 -1.54 25.76 3.06
CA THR A 43 -2.32 26.05 1.85
C THR A 43 -1.60 25.64 0.56
N ASN A 44 -0.28 25.40 0.61
CA ASN A 44 0.54 25.09 -0.57
C ASN A 44 0.30 23.66 -1.07
N LYS A 45 -0.15 23.51 -2.32
CA LYS A 45 -0.46 22.19 -2.91
C LYS A 45 0.77 21.30 -3.07
N LYS A 46 1.89 21.85 -3.54
CA LYS A 46 3.15 21.09 -3.74
C LYS A 46 3.66 20.53 -2.41
N LEU A 47 3.52 21.31 -1.34
CA LEU A 47 3.91 20.89 0.00
C LEU A 47 3.08 19.70 0.50
N LYS A 48 1.77 19.69 0.23
CA LYS A 48 0.87 18.56 0.58
C LYS A 48 1.33 17.28 -0.11
N GLU A 49 1.57 17.35 -1.42
CA GLU A 49 2.01 16.21 -2.22
C GLU A 49 3.37 15.69 -1.74
N GLN A 50 4.33 16.60 -1.50
CA GLN A 50 5.64 16.23 -0.98
C GLN A 50 5.56 15.57 0.41
N PHE A 51 4.71 16.07 1.31
CA PHE A 51 4.54 15.47 2.63
C PHE A 51 3.96 14.05 2.55
N VAL A 52 2.90 13.85 1.76
CA VAL A 52 2.27 12.53 1.57
C VAL A 52 3.24 11.52 0.94
N MET A 53 4.09 11.95 0.02
CA MET A 53 5.07 11.06 -0.63
C MET A 53 6.27 10.71 0.25
N ASN A 54 6.72 11.64 1.12
CA ASN A 54 8.00 11.50 1.83
C ASN A 54 7.85 11.11 3.31
N VAL A 55 6.67 11.22 3.91
CA VAL A 55 6.43 10.90 5.33
C VAL A 55 5.61 9.62 5.46
N SER A 56 6.16 8.63 6.16
CA SER A 56 5.47 7.37 6.44
C SER A 56 4.84 7.41 7.84
N ALA A 57 3.51 7.33 7.89
CA ALA A 57 2.73 7.28 9.13
C ALA A 57 1.48 6.40 8.94
N GLY A 58 0.82 6.03 10.04
CA GLY A 58 -0.44 5.26 10.00
C GLY A 58 -1.58 6.01 9.29
N GLY A 59 -1.68 7.32 9.53
CA GLY A 59 -2.58 8.22 8.84
C GLY A 59 -2.05 9.65 8.76
N LEU A 60 -2.39 10.35 7.67
CA LEU A 60 -1.99 11.74 7.43
C LEU A 60 -3.23 12.62 7.35
N VAL A 61 -3.21 13.76 8.05
CA VAL A 61 -4.27 14.77 7.96
C VAL A 61 -3.66 16.13 7.62
N VAL A 62 -4.30 16.84 6.70
CA VAL A 62 -3.91 18.18 6.29
C VAL A 62 -4.91 19.18 6.84
N ASN A 63 -4.42 20.23 7.50
CA ASN A 63 -5.18 21.33 8.09
C ASN A 63 -6.16 20.95 9.21
N ASP A 64 -6.02 19.76 9.79
CA ASP A 64 -6.83 19.31 10.92
C ASP A 64 -6.06 18.27 11.75
N THR A 65 -6.54 17.95 12.94
CA THR A 65 -5.99 16.93 13.83
C THR A 65 -7.07 15.99 14.33
N VAL A 66 -6.73 14.72 14.59
CA VAL A 66 -7.60 13.71 15.23
C VAL A 66 -8.86 13.32 14.44
N VAL A 67 -9.35 14.14 13.49
CA VAL A 67 -10.57 13.90 12.71
C VAL A 67 -10.58 12.57 11.96
N GLN A 68 -9.42 12.07 11.57
CA GLN A 68 -9.29 10.74 10.94
C GLN A 68 -9.69 9.58 11.87
N LYS A 69 -9.57 9.74 13.20
CA LYS A 69 -9.93 8.73 14.20
C LYS A 69 -11.41 8.79 14.58
N PHE A 70 -12.09 9.92 14.33
CA PHE A 70 -13.49 10.05 14.70
C PHE A 70 -14.35 9.19 13.77
N ASN A 71 -14.70 8.00 14.28
CA ASN A 71 -15.52 6.99 13.61
C ASN A 71 -16.82 7.56 13.01
N LEU A 72 -17.34 8.67 13.52
CA LEU A 72 -18.62 9.24 13.08
C LEU A 72 -18.61 9.88 11.68
N ARG A 73 -17.44 10.17 11.09
CA ARG A 73 -17.39 10.92 9.83
C ARG A 73 -16.74 10.18 8.65
N VAL A 74 -15.89 9.17 8.89
CA VAL A 74 -15.13 8.54 7.81
C VAL A 74 -14.96 7.02 7.98
N HIS A 75 -16.07 6.27 7.91
CA HIS A 75 -16.06 4.79 7.92
C HIS A 75 -15.33 4.14 6.74
N THR A 76 -14.95 4.94 5.74
CA THR A 76 -14.24 4.50 4.53
C THR A 76 -12.73 4.56 4.66
N LEU A 77 -12.19 5.15 5.73
CA LEU A 77 -10.75 5.21 5.97
C LEU A 77 -10.31 4.12 6.95
N PRO A 78 -9.26 3.34 6.60
CA PRO A 78 -8.65 2.41 7.54
C PRO A 78 -7.92 3.18 8.63
N PHE A 79 -8.07 2.75 9.87
CA PHE A 79 -7.28 3.27 10.99
C PHE A 79 -6.35 2.17 11.50
N GLY A 80 -5.05 2.46 11.48
CA GLY A 80 -4.00 1.50 11.79
C GLY A 80 -2.62 2.14 11.79
N GLY A 81 -1.66 1.46 12.41
CA GLY A 81 -0.26 1.89 12.46
C GLY A 81 0.58 1.30 11.33
N VAL A 82 1.83 1.74 11.27
CA VAL A 82 2.86 1.15 10.39
C VAL A 82 4.21 1.13 11.12
N GLY A 83 4.90 -0.01 11.07
CA GLY A 83 6.17 -0.20 11.78
C GLY A 83 5.95 -0.16 13.30
N GLU A 84 6.73 0.66 14.00
CA GLU A 84 6.67 0.77 15.47
C GLU A 84 5.32 1.30 15.99
N SER A 85 4.54 2.01 15.17
CA SER A 85 3.19 2.46 15.56
C SER A 85 2.12 1.37 15.46
N GLY A 86 2.46 0.19 14.91
CA GLY A 86 1.57 -0.97 14.83
C GLY A 86 1.48 -1.60 13.43
N MET A 87 0.61 -2.59 13.32
CA MET A 87 0.31 -3.31 12.07
C MET A 87 -1.18 -3.58 11.92
N GLY A 88 -1.60 -3.77 10.67
CA GLY A 88 -3.01 -3.97 10.34
C GLY A 88 -3.81 -2.68 10.46
N ALA A 89 -5.09 -2.77 10.11
CA ALA A 89 -6.02 -1.67 10.23
C ALA A 89 -7.42 -2.19 10.49
N TYR A 90 -8.23 -1.37 11.14
CA TYR A 90 -9.63 -1.64 11.38
C TYR A 90 -10.46 -0.41 10.97
N HIS A 91 -11.73 -0.41 11.38
CA HIS A 91 -12.80 0.56 11.08
C HIS A 91 -13.68 0.14 9.91
N GLY A 92 -15.00 0.24 10.07
CA GLY A 92 -15.98 -0.12 9.03
C GLY A 92 -15.75 -1.50 8.42
N LYS A 93 -15.65 -1.56 7.09
CA LYS A 93 -15.34 -2.79 6.34
C LYS A 93 -13.97 -3.37 6.72
N PHE A 94 -12.98 -2.55 7.07
CA PHE A 94 -11.64 -3.02 7.41
C PHE A 94 -11.65 -3.85 8.70
N SER A 95 -12.52 -3.51 9.67
CA SER A 95 -12.74 -4.38 10.84
C SER A 95 -13.27 -5.75 10.44
N PHE A 96 -14.29 -5.79 9.58
CA PHE A 96 -14.85 -7.06 9.10
C PHE A 96 -13.79 -7.90 8.39
N ASP A 97 -13.03 -7.27 7.48
CA ASP A 97 -11.93 -7.93 6.76
C ASP A 97 -10.82 -8.42 7.72
N ALA A 98 -10.52 -7.68 8.79
CA ALA A 98 -9.48 -8.03 9.77
C ALA A 98 -9.87 -9.23 10.65
N PHE A 99 -11.16 -9.37 10.96
CA PHE A 99 -11.68 -10.48 11.76
C PHE A 99 -12.27 -11.63 10.93
N SER A 100 -12.09 -11.60 9.60
CA SER A 100 -12.60 -12.62 8.69
C SER A 100 -11.48 -13.36 7.97
N HIS A 101 -11.67 -14.67 7.77
CA HIS A 101 -10.81 -15.47 6.91
C HIS A 101 -11.33 -15.46 5.46
N LYS A 102 -10.53 -14.92 4.53
CA LYS A 102 -10.86 -14.87 3.10
C LYS A 102 -10.62 -16.25 2.45
N LYS A 103 -11.62 -17.14 2.53
CA LYS A 103 -11.56 -18.48 1.94
C LYS A 103 -11.68 -18.44 0.41
N ALA A 104 -10.61 -18.80 -0.29
CA ALA A 104 -10.63 -18.97 -1.74
C ALA A 104 -11.40 -20.24 -2.14
N VAL A 105 -12.34 -20.13 -3.07
CA VAL A 105 -13.08 -21.25 -3.65
C VAL A 105 -13.09 -21.09 -5.17
N LEU A 106 -12.60 -22.11 -5.88
CA LEU A 106 -12.57 -22.15 -7.34
C LEU A 106 -13.45 -23.31 -7.83
N TYR A 107 -14.50 -22.98 -8.59
CA TYR A 107 -15.27 -23.96 -9.33
C TYR A 107 -14.74 -24.04 -10.75
N ARG A 108 -14.32 -25.24 -11.17
CA ARG A 108 -13.82 -25.49 -12.52
C ARG A 108 -14.84 -26.32 -13.28
N SER A 109 -15.17 -25.92 -14.50
CA SER A 109 -15.96 -26.75 -15.40
C SER A 109 -15.20 -28.03 -15.74
N VAL A 110 -15.92 -29.14 -15.92
CA VAL A 110 -15.36 -30.39 -16.46
C VAL A 110 -15.10 -30.28 -17.97
N ILE A 111 -15.65 -29.27 -18.63
CA ILE A 111 -15.54 -29.03 -20.07
C ILE A 111 -14.41 -28.02 -20.32
N GLY A 112 -13.60 -28.26 -21.35
CA GLY A 112 -12.51 -27.36 -21.74
C GLY A 112 -11.19 -27.59 -21.00
N ASP A 113 -10.94 -28.83 -20.57
CA ASP A 113 -9.67 -29.16 -19.91
C ASP A 113 -8.51 -29.24 -20.92
N PHE A 114 -7.59 -28.28 -20.85
CA PHE A 114 -6.47 -28.22 -21.78
C PHE A 114 -5.46 -29.34 -21.51
N SER A 115 -5.16 -30.14 -22.54
CA SER A 115 -4.22 -31.28 -22.48
C SER A 115 -2.77 -30.89 -22.16
N ILE A 116 -2.45 -29.59 -22.21
CA ILE A 116 -1.12 -29.03 -21.97
C ILE A 116 -0.61 -29.29 -20.54
N LYS A 117 -1.50 -29.40 -19.57
CA LYS A 117 -1.15 -29.65 -18.16
C LYS A 117 -0.86 -31.12 -17.86
N TYR A 118 -1.27 -32.03 -18.75
CA TYR A 118 -1.12 -33.47 -18.58
C TYR A 118 0.11 -33.99 -19.33
N PRO A 119 0.84 -34.99 -18.76
CA PRO A 119 1.90 -35.70 -19.47
C PRO A 119 1.40 -36.42 -20.75
N PRO A 120 2.31 -36.77 -21.69
CA PRO A 120 3.74 -36.42 -21.71
C PRO A 120 3.96 -34.94 -22.06
N TYR A 121 5.00 -34.35 -21.46
CA TYR A 121 5.39 -32.97 -21.68
C TYR A 121 6.36 -32.88 -22.87
N THR A 122 5.82 -32.53 -24.04
CA THR A 122 6.61 -32.35 -25.27
C THR A 122 7.15 -30.92 -25.36
N ASP A 123 8.21 -30.71 -26.16
CA ASP A 123 8.80 -29.39 -26.40
C ASP A 123 7.78 -28.38 -26.96
N THR A 124 6.78 -28.86 -27.70
CA THR A 124 5.67 -28.02 -28.19
C THR A 124 4.76 -27.55 -27.06
N LYS A 125 4.37 -28.44 -26.12
CA LYS A 125 3.60 -28.05 -24.92
C LYS A 125 4.40 -27.04 -24.07
N LEU A 126 5.70 -27.28 -23.89
CA LEU A 126 6.59 -26.35 -23.16
C LEU A 126 6.69 -24.99 -23.85
N ARG A 127 6.79 -24.93 -25.18
CA ARG A 127 6.76 -23.68 -25.95
C ARG A 127 5.45 -22.91 -25.74
N VAL A 128 4.31 -23.60 -25.79
CA VAL A 128 3.00 -22.98 -25.56
C VAL A 128 2.89 -22.44 -24.13
N VAL A 129 3.31 -23.19 -23.11
CA VAL A 129 3.32 -22.69 -21.71
C VAL A 129 4.23 -21.46 -21.58
N LYS A 130 5.45 -21.49 -22.13
CA LYS A 130 6.37 -20.35 -22.10
C LYS A 130 5.80 -19.12 -22.79
N ALA A 131 5.09 -19.31 -23.90
CA ALA A 131 4.42 -18.23 -24.62
C ALA A 131 3.26 -17.62 -23.80
N ILE A 132 2.46 -18.47 -23.13
CA ILE A 132 1.35 -18.03 -22.25
C ILE A 132 1.89 -17.25 -21.05
N VAL A 133 2.89 -17.79 -20.35
CA VAL A 133 3.51 -17.14 -19.17
C VAL A 133 4.26 -15.87 -19.58
N GLY A 134 4.87 -15.84 -20.76
CA GLY A 134 5.59 -14.69 -21.31
C GLY A 134 4.71 -13.55 -21.86
N GLY A 135 3.38 -13.73 -21.91
CA GLY A 135 2.42 -12.64 -22.15
C GLY A 135 2.40 -12.02 -23.56
N ARG A 136 3.01 -12.67 -24.57
CA ARG A 136 3.04 -12.15 -25.95
C ARG A 136 2.04 -12.90 -26.85
N ILE A 137 0.94 -12.25 -27.20
CA ILE A 137 -0.16 -12.83 -28.00
C ILE A 137 0.33 -13.44 -29.32
N PHE A 138 1.28 -12.79 -30.00
CA PHE A 138 1.85 -13.26 -31.27
C PHE A 138 2.66 -14.55 -31.11
N ASN A 139 3.38 -14.70 -29.99
CA ASN A 139 4.16 -15.90 -29.71
C ASN A 139 3.26 -17.09 -29.33
N ILE A 140 2.06 -16.84 -28.82
CA ILE A 140 1.07 -17.88 -28.50
C ILE A 140 0.51 -18.48 -29.80
N PHE A 141 0.15 -17.64 -30.78
CA PHE A 141 -0.27 -18.12 -32.10
C PHE A 141 0.86 -18.82 -32.86
N GLY A 142 2.08 -18.28 -32.83
CA GLY A 142 3.26 -18.91 -33.42
C GLY A 142 3.58 -20.28 -32.79
N ALA A 143 3.53 -20.39 -31.46
CA ALA A 143 3.76 -21.64 -30.74
C ALA A 143 2.66 -22.70 -30.98
N LEU A 144 1.41 -22.29 -31.19
CA LEU A 144 0.29 -23.19 -31.53
C LEU A 144 0.35 -23.69 -32.99
N LEU A 145 0.85 -22.87 -33.92
CA LEU A 145 1.01 -23.21 -35.35
C LEU A 145 2.39 -23.83 -35.67
N GLY A 146 3.30 -23.92 -34.70
CA GLY A 146 4.64 -24.50 -34.88
C GLY A 146 5.63 -23.59 -35.62
N TRP A 147 5.32 -22.30 -35.79
CA TRP A 147 6.24 -21.33 -36.38
C TRP A 147 7.29 -20.83 -35.37
N SER A 148 8.51 -20.73 -35.88
CA SER A 148 9.72 -20.30 -35.17
C SER A 148 9.71 -18.82 -34.84
#